data_AF-A0A831M443-F1
#
_entry.id   AF-A0A831M443-F1
#
_cell.length_a   1.000
_cell.length_b   1.000
_cell.length_c   1.000
_cell.angle_alpha   90.00
_cell.angle_beta   90.00
_cell.angle_gamma   90.00
#
_symmetry.space_group_name_H-M   'P 1'
#
loop_
_entity.id
_entity.type
_entity.pdbx_description
1 polymer ?
#
loop_
_entity_poly.entity_id
_entity_poly.type
_entity_poly.pdbx_seq_one_letter_code
_entity_poly.pdbx_strand_id
1 'polypeptide(L)'
;MNGAEFKFRASDAFVYVDSYRRAILHPLPRIQADIARVREHTEAAKLSPTRYFAELRALEHAANFVLKREEPGLVVLGESEEGVEVGDGKGGTVTKSAKQLATDLRRCEEHGETLEIALKQAKSREHELQTEIVAREQQIARMQRRLDNIQSTVTVLTATLGVTVVVLMLIIFF
;
A
#
# COMPACT_ATOMS: atom_id res chain seq x y z
N MET A 1 -1.95 40.13 -11.21
CA MET A 1 -2.80 39.67 -10.09
C MET A 1 -1.88 39.47 -8.90
N ASN A 2 -2.16 40.19 -7.82
CA ASN A 2 -1.25 40.36 -6.68
C ASN A 2 -0.95 39.00 -6.03
N GLY A 3 0.34 38.65 -5.98
CA GLY A 3 0.86 37.46 -5.34
C GLY A 3 0.79 37.59 -3.83
N ALA A 4 -0.37 37.32 -3.26
CA ALA A 4 -0.42 36.93 -1.86
C ALA A 4 0.36 35.61 -1.76
N GLU A 5 1.55 35.66 -1.14
CA GLU A 5 2.32 34.49 -0.74
C GLU A 5 1.50 33.72 0.31
N PHE A 6 0.56 32.90 -0.17
CA PHE A 6 -0.20 32.01 0.70
C PHE A 6 0.73 30.89 1.17
N LYS A 7 1.30 31.16 2.33
CA LYS A 7 2.15 30.29 3.15
C LYS A 7 1.32 29.08 3.64
N PHE A 8 1.60 27.89 3.11
CA PHE A 8 0.95 26.65 3.55
C PHE A 8 1.64 26.12 4.82
N ARG A 9 0.87 25.73 5.84
CA ARG A 9 1.39 25.41 7.18
C ARG A 9 2.30 24.18 7.15
N ALA A 10 3.27 24.11 8.08
CA ALA A 10 4.13 22.94 8.25
C ALA A 10 3.35 21.62 8.46
N SER A 11 2.19 21.68 9.12
CA SER A 11 1.29 20.54 9.31
C SER A 11 0.79 19.94 7.99
N ASP A 12 0.71 20.74 6.93
CA ASP A 12 0.17 20.35 5.63
C ASP A 12 1.25 19.88 4.65
N ALA A 13 2.53 19.83 5.08
CA ALA A 13 3.66 19.36 4.27
C ALA A 13 3.46 17.92 3.78
N PHE A 14 2.88 17.05 4.62
CA PHE A 14 2.56 15.66 4.24
C PHE A 14 1.54 15.60 3.11
N VAL A 15 0.55 16.49 3.11
CA VAL A 15 -0.46 16.57 2.04
C VAL A 15 0.22 16.98 0.74
N TYR A 16 1.10 17.98 0.78
CA TYR A 16 1.88 18.38 -0.40
C TYR A 16 2.69 17.19 -0.97
N VAL A 17 3.45 16.48 -0.13
CA VAL A 17 4.31 15.37 -0.57
C VAL A 17 3.48 14.21 -1.13
N ASP A 18 2.41 13.81 -0.45
CA ASP A 18 1.54 12.72 -0.89
C ASP A 18 0.85 13.04 -2.21
N SER A 19 0.26 14.25 -2.32
CA SER A 19 -0.37 14.69 -3.57
C SER A 19 0.62 14.77 -4.73
N TYR A 20 1.83 15.28 -4.49
CA TYR A 20 2.89 15.33 -5.51
C TYR A 20 3.29 13.93 -5.97
N ARG A 21 3.61 13.01 -5.04
CA ARG A 21 4.05 11.64 -5.35
C ARG A 21 3.00 10.85 -6.12
N ARG A 22 1.72 11.05 -5.82
CA ARG A 22 0.62 10.42 -6.57
C ARG A 22 0.47 11.03 -7.96
N ALA A 23 0.54 12.35 -8.07
CA ALA A 23 0.30 13.06 -9.32
C ALA A 23 1.38 12.81 -10.38
N ILE A 24 2.66 12.70 -10.01
CA ILE A 24 3.76 12.45 -10.98
C ILE A 24 3.65 11.11 -11.73
N LEU A 25 2.85 10.17 -11.22
CA LEU A 25 2.58 8.88 -11.87
C LEU A 25 1.48 8.96 -12.93
N HIS A 26 0.80 10.11 -13.04
CA HIS A 26 -0.31 10.31 -13.94
C HIS A 26 0.09 11.13 -15.18
N PRO A 27 -0.59 10.93 -16.33
CA PRO A 27 -0.35 11.72 -17.52
C PRO A 27 -0.83 13.17 -17.33
N LEU A 28 -0.17 14.13 -17.98
CA LEU A 28 -0.43 15.57 -17.83
C LEU A 28 -1.92 15.98 -17.95
N PRO A 29 -2.72 15.45 -18.91
CA PRO A 29 -4.13 15.81 -19.01
C PRO A 29 -4.94 15.46 -17.75
N ARG A 30 -4.57 14.39 -17.05
CA ARG A 30 -5.21 13.98 -15.80
C ARG A 30 -4.84 14.94 -14.66
N ILE A 31 -3.56 15.31 -14.57
CA ILE A 31 -3.10 16.29 -13.58
C ILE A 31 -3.79 17.65 -13.79
N GLN A 32 -3.95 18.09 -15.04
CA GLN A 32 -4.67 19.33 -15.37
C GLN A 32 -6.15 19.27 -14.98
N ALA A 33 -6.81 18.12 -15.19
CA ALA A 33 -8.18 17.91 -14.73
C ALA A 33 -8.29 17.95 -13.20
N ASP A 34 -7.31 17.39 -12.49
CA ASP A 34 -7.26 17.41 -11.03
C ASP A 34 -7.01 18.85 -10.51
N ILE A 35 -6.15 19.65 -11.16
CA ILE A 35 -5.98 21.08 -10.85
C ILE A 35 -7.29 21.85 -11.02
N ALA A 36 -8.01 21.62 -12.12
CA ALA A 36 -9.29 22.27 -12.37
C ALA A 36 -10.33 21.89 -11.30
N ARG A 37 -10.41 20.60 -10.96
CA ARG A 37 -11.31 20.09 -9.92
C ARG A 37 -11.00 20.70 -8.55
N VAL A 38 -9.72 20.71 -8.16
CA VAL A 38 -9.29 21.27 -6.87
C VAL A 38 -9.66 22.75 -6.79
N ARG A 39 -9.40 23.54 -7.85
CA ARG A 39 -9.80 24.96 -7.92
C ARG A 39 -11.30 25.16 -7.74
N GLU A 40 -12.12 24.31 -8.36
CA GLU A 40 -13.58 24.37 -8.29
C GLU A 40 -14.12 23.91 -6.91
N HIS A 41 -13.46 22.96 -6.25
CA HIS A 41 -13.94 22.36 -5.00
C HIS A 41 -13.64 23.16 -3.73
N THR A 42 -12.93 24.30 -3.83
CA THR A 42 -12.58 25.14 -2.67
C THR A 42 -13.82 25.62 -1.90
N GLU A 43 -14.92 25.92 -2.58
CA GLU A 43 -16.17 26.36 -1.96
C GLU A 43 -17.02 25.19 -1.45
N ALA A 44 -16.96 24.02 -2.11
CA ALA A 44 -17.81 22.87 -1.80
C ALA A 44 -17.25 21.98 -0.68
N ALA A 45 -15.93 21.82 -0.60
CA ALA A 45 -15.28 20.81 0.24
C ALA A 45 -14.97 21.26 1.68
N LYS A 46 -15.24 22.53 2.04
CA LYS A 46 -14.88 23.13 3.35
C LYS A 46 -13.43 22.82 3.76
N LEU A 47 -12.52 22.70 2.80
CA LEU A 47 -11.11 22.47 3.09
C LEU A 47 -10.55 23.68 3.83
N SER A 48 -9.63 23.45 4.77
CA SER A 48 -8.87 24.56 5.33
C SER A 48 -8.13 25.24 4.17
N PRO A 49 -8.10 26.59 4.11
CA PRO A 49 -7.42 27.30 3.03
C PRO A 49 -5.99 26.82 2.83
N THR A 50 -5.27 26.51 3.92
CA THR A 50 -3.88 26.04 3.90
C THR A 50 -3.70 24.68 3.22
N ARG A 51 -4.59 23.72 3.48
CA ARG A 51 -4.53 22.38 2.89
C ARG A 51 -4.86 22.42 1.40
N TYR A 52 -5.83 23.23 1.02
CA TYR A 52 -6.16 23.48 -0.39
C TYR A 52 -4.94 24.02 -1.15
N PHE A 53 -4.24 25.02 -0.60
CA PHE A 53 -3.05 25.57 -1.23
C PHE A 53 -1.91 24.55 -1.34
N ALA A 54 -1.70 23.72 -0.30
CA ALA A 54 -0.69 22.66 -0.33
C ALA A 54 -0.95 21.65 -1.47
N GLU A 55 -2.20 21.21 -1.63
CA GLU A 55 -2.60 20.28 -2.69
C GLU A 55 -2.49 20.91 -4.08
N LEU A 56 -2.96 22.14 -4.25
CA LEU A 56 -2.86 22.86 -5.52
C LEU A 56 -1.40 23.04 -5.96
N ARG A 57 -0.53 23.48 -5.03
CA ARG A 57 0.90 23.67 -5.28
C ARG A 57 1.59 22.36 -5.66
N ALA A 58 1.22 21.26 -4.99
CA ALA A 58 1.74 19.93 -5.31
C ALA A 58 1.38 19.49 -6.73
N LEU A 59 0.13 19.72 -7.15
CA LEU A 59 -0.32 19.38 -8.50
C LEU A 59 0.35 20.25 -9.58
N GLU A 60 0.54 21.55 -9.32
CA GLU A 60 1.26 22.44 -10.23
C GLU A 60 2.72 22.01 -10.43
N HIS A 61 3.40 21.67 -9.33
CA HIS A 61 4.76 21.14 -9.40
C HIS A 61 4.83 19.77 -10.07
N ALA A 62 3.86 18.88 -9.84
CA ALA A 62 3.79 17.59 -10.53
C ALA A 62 3.58 17.77 -12.04
N ALA A 63 2.73 18.72 -12.45
CA ALA A 63 2.54 19.06 -13.87
C ALA A 63 3.83 19.58 -14.51
N ASN A 64 4.57 20.45 -13.83
CA ASN A 64 5.87 20.94 -14.30
C ASN A 64 6.91 19.82 -14.41
N PHE A 65 6.94 18.90 -13.45
CA PHE A 65 7.82 17.74 -13.50
C PHE A 65 7.48 16.81 -14.68
N VAL A 66 6.19 16.52 -14.91
CA VAL A 66 5.77 15.65 -16.02
C VAL A 66 6.02 16.30 -17.38
N LEU A 67 5.82 17.62 -17.50
CA LEU A 67 6.00 18.36 -18.75
C LEU A 67 7.47 18.66 -19.07
N LYS A 68 8.22 19.18 -18.08
CA LYS A 68 9.55 19.76 -18.27
C LYS A 68 10.67 18.99 -17.57
N ARG A 69 10.35 17.95 -16.79
CA ARG A 69 11.30 17.24 -15.91
C ARG A 69 11.99 18.16 -14.91
N GLU A 70 11.33 19.26 -14.55
CA GLU A 70 11.82 20.21 -13.57
C GLU A 70 11.46 19.71 -12.17
N GLU A 71 12.47 19.47 -11.33
CA GLU A 71 12.25 19.11 -9.94
C GLU A 71 11.71 20.31 -9.16
N PRO A 72 10.75 20.11 -8.24
CA PRO A 72 10.24 21.18 -7.43
C PRO A 72 11.38 21.76 -6.56
N GLY A 73 11.60 23.06 -6.66
CA GLY A 73 12.51 23.78 -5.77
C GLY A 73 12.06 23.73 -4.30
N LEU A 74 12.86 24.34 -3.43
CA LEU A 74 12.58 24.39 -2.00
C LEU A 74 11.23 25.08 -1.76
N VAL A 75 10.26 24.33 -1.21
CA VAL A 75 8.92 24.87 -0.94
C VAL A 75 8.92 25.42 0.49
N VAL A 76 8.87 26.75 0.62
CA VAL A 76 8.90 27.41 1.92
C VAL A 76 7.55 27.23 2.62
N LEU A 77 7.57 26.48 3.72
CA LEU A 77 6.41 26.30 4.59
C LEU A 77 6.14 27.61 5.33
N GLY A 78 4.87 27.97 5.41
CA GLY A 78 4.38 29.05 6.23
C GLY A 78 4.66 28.82 7.71
N GLU A 79 5.16 29.87 8.36
CA GLU A 79 5.23 29.93 9.82
C GLU A 79 3.83 29.67 10.39
N SER A 80 3.77 28.74 11.35
CA SER A 80 2.58 28.51 12.16
C SER A 80 2.15 29.84 12.79
N GLU A 81 0.87 30.20 12.70
CA GLU A 81 0.31 31.38 13.40
C GLU A 81 0.40 31.28 14.94
N GLU A 82 0.95 30.20 15.50
CA GLU A 82 1.54 30.22 16.83
C GLU A 82 2.91 30.89 16.75
N GLY A 83 2.90 32.21 16.93
CA GLY A 83 4.05 33.10 16.81
C GLY A 83 5.34 32.49 17.36
N VAL A 84 6.19 32.05 16.44
CA VAL A 84 7.61 31.92 16.68
C VAL A 84 8.24 33.13 16.02
N GLU A 85 8.28 34.23 16.76
CA GLU A 85 9.11 35.38 16.38
C GLU A 85 10.57 34.90 16.31
N VAL A 86 11.04 34.62 15.10
CA VAL A 86 12.47 34.56 14.80
C VAL A 86 12.91 35.96 14.41
N GLY A 87 13.08 36.80 15.44
CA GLY A 87 13.89 38.01 15.35
C GLY A 87 15.24 37.74 16.00
N ASP A 88 16.28 37.62 15.17
CA ASP A 88 17.67 37.49 15.62
C ASP A 88 18.09 38.70 16.48
N GLY A 89 18.88 38.44 17.52
CA GLY A 89 19.39 39.48 18.39
C GLY A 89 20.26 38.98 19.54
N LYS A 90 19.81 37.99 20.34
CA LYS A 90 20.58 37.49 21.51
C LYS A 90 20.29 36.02 21.88
N GLY A 91 20.79 35.09 21.05
CA GLY A 91 21.31 33.75 21.39
C GLY A 91 20.77 32.92 22.57
N GLY A 92 19.47 32.57 22.65
CA GLY A 92 18.93 31.79 23.79
C GLY A 92 18.03 30.57 23.52
N THR A 93 17.32 30.47 22.39
CA THR A 93 16.07 29.66 22.34
C THR A 93 16.01 28.53 21.31
N VAL A 94 17.10 28.21 20.59
CA VAL A 94 17.13 27.11 19.59
C VAL A 94 17.19 25.71 20.23
N THR A 95 17.62 25.60 21.49
CA THR A 95 17.98 24.32 22.11
C THR A 95 16.80 23.47 22.61
N LYS A 96 15.58 24.02 22.77
CA LYS A 96 14.41 23.23 23.23
C LYS A 96 13.69 22.51 22.08
N SER A 97 13.52 23.17 20.93
CA SER A 97 12.87 22.59 19.75
C SER A 97 13.72 21.49 19.09
N ALA A 98 15.03 21.71 18.95
CA ALA A 98 15.94 20.69 18.41
C ALA A 98 15.99 19.40 19.26
N LYS A 99 15.87 19.54 20.59
CA LYS A 99 15.81 18.38 21.49
C LYS A 99 14.50 17.61 21.36
N GLN A 100 13.37 18.30 21.19
CA GLN A 100 12.07 17.65 20.97
C GLN A 100 12.02 16.94 19.61
N LEU A 101 12.55 17.57 18.56
CA LEU A 101 12.67 16.95 17.24
C LEU A 101 13.57 15.71 17.28
N ALA A 102 14.67 15.76 18.04
CA ALA A 102 15.57 14.62 18.21
C ALA A 102 14.91 13.47 18.99
N THR A 103 14.06 13.75 19.98
CA THR A 103 13.29 12.72 20.68
C THR A 103 12.23 12.08 19.79
N ASP A 104 11.57 12.87 18.94
CA ASP A 104 10.55 12.35 18.03
C ASP A 104 11.17 11.53 16.89
N LEU A 105 12.33 11.95 16.36
CA LEU A 105 13.11 11.16 15.40
C LEU A 105 13.50 9.81 15.98
N ARG A 106 14.04 9.80 17.21
CA ARG A 106 14.44 8.57 17.89
C ARG A 106 13.25 7.63 18.14
N ARG A 107 12.09 8.20 18.49
CA ARG A 107 10.85 7.43 18.66
C ARG A 107 10.35 6.86 17.34
N CYS A 108 10.46 7.60 16.24
CA CYS A 108 10.13 7.11 14.90
C CYS A 108 11.11 6.02 14.44
N GLU A 109 12.40 6.12 14.76
CA GLU A 109 13.40 5.08 14.48
C GLU A 109 13.11 3.80 15.26
N GLU A 110 12.81 3.90 16.56
CA GLU A 110 12.40 2.76 17.40
C GLU A 110 11.10 2.11 16.89
N HIS A 111 10.14 2.92 16.43
CA HIS A 111 8.93 2.40 15.78
C HIS A 111 9.21 1.74 14.42
N GLY A 112 10.21 2.24 13.68
CA GLY A 112 10.67 1.64 12.43
C GLY A 112 11.29 0.26 12.64
N GLU A 113 12.22 0.15 13.59
CA GLU A 113 12.86 -1.13 13.93
C GLU A 113 11.85 -2.16 14.44
N THR A 114 10.89 -1.74 15.26
CA THR A 114 9.84 -2.66 15.74
C THR A 114 8.91 -3.12 14.61
N LEU A 115 8.57 -2.24 13.66
CA LEU A 115 7.83 -2.62 12.45
C LEU A 115 8.63 -3.57 11.57
N GLU A 116 9.93 -3.35 11.40
CA GLU A 116 10.79 -4.21 10.58
C GLU A 116 10.89 -5.62 11.16
N ILE A 117 11.05 -5.73 12.48
CA ILE A 117 11.04 -7.01 13.19
C ILE A 117 9.69 -7.71 13.02
N ALA A 118 8.57 -6.98 13.17
CA ALA A 118 7.24 -7.53 12.98
C ALA A 118 7.01 -8.01 11.54
N LEU A 119 7.50 -7.27 10.55
CA LEU A 119 7.42 -7.63 9.13
C LEU A 119 8.25 -8.89 8.83
N LYS A 120 9.45 -9.01 9.42
CA LYS A 120 10.28 -10.21 9.30
C LYS A 120 9.61 -11.44 9.92
N GLN A 121 8.99 -11.28 11.09
CA GLN A 121 8.21 -12.35 11.73
C GLN A 121 6.99 -12.75 10.90
N ALA A 122 6.26 -11.78 10.33
CA ALA A 122 5.12 -12.05 9.46
C ALA A 122 5.53 -12.82 8.20
N LYS A 123 6.64 -12.42 7.55
CA LYS A 123 7.20 -13.15 6.40
C LYS A 123 7.64 -14.57 6.74
N SER A 124 8.24 -14.78 7.91
CA SER A 124 8.59 -16.14 8.39
C SER A 124 7.35 -17.02 8.52
N ARG A 125 6.29 -16.49 9.15
CA ARG A 125 5.01 -17.21 9.31
C ARG A 125 4.33 -17.48 7.97
N GLU A 126 4.38 -16.52 7.04
CA GLU A 126 3.86 -16.72 5.69
C GLU A 126 4.59 -17.87 4.98
N HIS A 127 5.91 -17.93 5.10
CA HIS A 127 6.69 -19.02 4.53
C HIS A 127 6.35 -20.37 5.16
N GLU A 128 6.23 -20.43 6.49
CA GLU A 128 5.78 -21.64 7.20
C GLU A 128 4.42 -22.12 6.69
N LEU A 129 3.44 -21.22 6.58
CA LEU A 129 2.11 -21.55 6.07
C LEU A 129 2.14 -22.02 4.61
N GLN A 130 2.95 -21.39 3.75
CA GLN A 130 3.13 -21.85 2.37
C GLN A 130 3.72 -23.26 2.32
N THR A 131 4.71 -23.58 3.15
CA THR A 131 5.26 -24.94 3.21
C THR A 131 4.24 -25.96 3.71
N GLU A 132 3.38 -25.57 4.67
CA GLU A 132 2.31 -26.43 5.16
C GLU A 132 1.26 -26.69 4.07
N ILE A 133 0.88 -25.67 3.29
CA ILE A 133 -0.04 -25.82 2.15
C ILE A 133 0.53 -26.82 1.15
N VAL A 134 1.79 -26.67 0.74
CA VAL A 134 2.43 -27.60 -0.20
C VAL A 134 2.47 -29.03 0.36
N ALA A 135 2.75 -29.19 1.65
CA ALA A 135 2.73 -30.50 2.30
C ALA A 135 1.33 -31.12 2.30
N ARG A 136 0.28 -30.33 2.56
CA ARG A 136 -1.12 -30.77 2.51
C ARG A 136 -1.56 -31.13 1.09
N GLU A 137 -1.20 -30.34 0.09
CA GLU A 137 -1.48 -30.65 -1.32
C GLU A 137 -0.84 -31.97 -1.75
N GLN A 138 0.42 -32.21 -1.35
CA GLN A 138 1.07 -33.50 -1.59
C GLN A 138 0.36 -34.67 -0.88
N GLN A 139 -0.15 -34.46 0.34
CA GLN A 139 -0.94 -35.47 1.04
C GLN A 139 -2.25 -35.77 0.30
N ILE A 140 -2.97 -34.73 -0.16
CA ILE A 140 -4.21 -34.86 -0.92
C ILE A 140 -3.94 -35.61 -2.23
N ALA A 141 -2.91 -35.24 -2.98
CA ALA A 141 -2.54 -35.92 -4.22
C ALA A 141 -2.21 -37.40 -4.00
N ARG A 142 -1.52 -37.74 -2.89
CA ARG A 142 -1.26 -39.14 -2.52
C ARG A 142 -2.54 -39.88 -2.16
N MET A 143 -3.47 -39.25 -1.44
CA MET A 143 -4.77 -39.85 -1.12
C MET A 143 -5.64 -40.06 -2.35
N GLN A 144 -5.69 -39.10 -3.28
CA GLN A 144 -6.40 -39.23 -4.55
C GLN A 144 -5.89 -40.42 -5.36
N ARG A 145 -4.57 -40.56 -5.52
CA ARG A 145 -3.99 -41.73 -6.20
C ARG A 145 -4.35 -43.05 -5.51
N ARG A 146 -4.44 -43.08 -4.18
CA ARG A 146 -4.90 -44.27 -3.44
C ARG A 146 -6.37 -44.55 -3.71
N LEU A 147 -7.22 -43.53 -3.77
CA LEU A 147 -8.64 -43.67 -4.11
C LEU A 147 -8.82 -44.19 -5.54
N ASP A 148 -8.08 -43.67 -6.52
CA ASP A 148 -8.14 -44.13 -7.91
C ASP A 148 -7.73 -45.61 -8.04
N ASN A 149 -6.69 -46.01 -7.31
CA ASN A 149 -6.25 -47.41 -7.26
C ASN A 149 -7.29 -48.33 -6.59
N ILE A 150 -7.96 -47.86 -5.54
CA ILE A 150 -9.03 -48.64 -4.89
C ILE A 150 -10.25 -48.74 -5.82
N GLN A 151 -10.66 -47.64 -6.45
CA GLN A 151 -11.79 -47.62 -7.38
C GLN A 151 -11.56 -48.56 -8.55
N SER A 152 -10.40 -48.48 -9.21
CA SER A 152 -10.05 -49.39 -10.30
C SER A 152 -10.04 -50.86 -9.86
N THR A 153 -9.52 -51.16 -8.68
CA THR A 153 -9.55 -52.52 -8.11
C THR A 153 -10.98 -53.00 -7.90
N VAL A 154 -11.86 -52.15 -7.34
CA VAL A 154 -13.28 -52.47 -7.13
C VAL A 154 -13.99 -52.69 -8.47
N THR A 155 -13.74 -51.86 -9.48
CA THR A 155 -14.32 -52.01 -10.83
C THR A 155 -13.91 -53.34 -11.48
N VAL A 156 -12.65 -53.74 -11.35
CA VAL A 156 -12.19 -55.05 -11.86
C VAL A 156 -12.85 -56.20 -11.08
N LEU A 157 -12.97 -56.09 -9.76
CA LEU A 157 -13.60 -57.12 -8.94
C LEU A 157 -15.09 -57.30 -9.27
N THR A 158 -15.82 -56.20 -9.48
CA THR A 158 -17.23 -56.25 -9.87
C THR A 158 -17.41 -56.79 -11.28
N ALA A 159 -16.55 -56.41 -12.22
CA ALA A 159 -16.58 -56.94 -13.58
C ALA A 159 -16.31 -58.46 -13.62
N THR A 160 -15.29 -58.92 -12.90
CA THR A 160 -14.97 -60.35 -12.81
C THR A 160 -16.09 -61.16 -12.16
N LEU A 161 -16.65 -60.69 -11.05
CA LEU A 161 -17.84 -61.30 -10.42
C LEU A 161 -19.01 -61.36 -11.39
N GLY A 162 -19.31 -60.26 -12.08
CA GLY A 162 -20.38 -60.21 -13.09
C GLY A 162 -20.18 -61.25 -14.20
N VAL A 163 -18.98 -61.34 -14.76
CA VAL A 163 -18.65 -62.33 -15.79
C VAL A 163 -18.80 -63.76 -15.26
N THR A 164 -18.30 -64.06 -14.06
CA THR A 164 -18.42 -65.41 -13.49
C THR A 164 -19.89 -65.82 -13.30
N VAL A 165 -20.75 -64.90 -12.82
CA VAL A 165 -22.19 -65.17 -12.65
C VAL A 165 -22.86 -65.43 -14.01
N VAL A 166 -22.53 -64.63 -15.03
CA VAL A 166 -23.08 -64.83 -16.39
C VAL A 166 -22.66 -66.17 -16.97
N VAL A 167 -21.39 -66.55 -16.84
CA VAL A 167 -20.90 -67.86 -17.30
C VAL A 167 -21.61 -69.01 -16.57
N LEU A 168 -21.79 -68.90 -15.26
CA LEU A 168 -22.45 -69.93 -14.44
C LEU A 168 -23.93 -70.07 -14.83
N MET A 169 -24.62 -68.96 -15.10
CA MET A 169 -26.00 -68.98 -15.63
C MET A 169 -26.09 -69.65 -17.00
N LEU A 170 -25.13 -69.39 -17.89
CA LEU A 170 -25.09 -70.03 -19.20
C LEU A 170 -24.89 -71.55 -19.09
N ILE A 171 -24.04 -72.01 -18.17
CA ILE A 171 -23.80 -73.45 -17.93
C ILE A 171 -25.04 -74.15 -17.36
N ILE A 172 -25.82 -73.49 -16.50
CA ILE A 172 -27.03 -74.09 -15.92
C ILE A 172 -28.16 -74.18 -16.95
N PHE A 173 -28.22 -73.22 -17.88
CA PHE A 173 -29.32 -73.11 -18.85
C PHE A 173 -29.12 -73.97 -20.12
N PHE A 174 -27.88 -74.36 -20.43
CA PHE A 174 -27.53 -75.27 -21.53
C PHE A 174 -27.42 -76.72 -21.06
#